data_AF-D8QU01-F1
#
_entry.id   AF-D8QU01-F1
#
_cell.length_a   1.000
_cell.length_b   1.000
_cell.length_c   1.000
_cell.angle_alpha   90.00
_cell.angle_beta   90.00
_cell.angle_gamma   90.00
#
_symmetry.space_group_name_H-M   'P 1'
#
loop_
_entity.id
_entity.type
_entity.pdbx_description
1 polymer ?
#
loop_
_entity_poly.entity_id
_entity_poly.type
_entity_poly.pdbx_seq_one_letter_code
_entity_poly.pdbx_strand_id
1 'polypeptide(L)'
;MGCSSKPMICLDKRFKPAGPICCGWICVDVTRDVNHCGHCFHRCKYSRSCCQGRCKNLDRDVHNCGFCGRRCPKRTKCVFGMCGYGG
;
A
#
# COMPACT_ATOMS: atom_id res chain seq x y z
N MET A 1 -18.26 -19.79 -2.05
CA MET A 1 -16.98 -20.47 -2.38
C MET A 1 -16.01 -19.41 -2.86
N GLY A 2 -14.86 -19.31 -2.22
CA GLY A 2 -13.87 -18.25 -2.46
C GLY A 2 -12.53 -18.69 -1.90
N CYS A 3 -11.65 -17.75 -1.59
CA CYS A 3 -10.33 -18.12 -1.09
C CYS A 3 -10.37 -18.78 0.30
N SER A 4 -11.45 -18.61 1.09
CA SER A 4 -11.60 -19.26 2.40
C SER A 4 -11.60 -20.79 2.30
N SER A 5 -12.20 -21.32 1.23
CA SER A 5 -12.26 -22.77 0.98
C SER A 5 -11.06 -23.28 0.19
N LYS A 6 -10.44 -22.41 -0.63
CA LYS A 6 -9.27 -22.74 -1.46
C LYS A 6 -8.30 -21.55 -1.47
N PRO A 7 -7.43 -21.40 -0.47
CA PRO A 7 -6.53 -20.24 -0.36
C PRO A 7 -5.60 -20.06 -1.57
N MET A 8 -5.25 -21.17 -2.21
CA MET A 8 -4.34 -21.20 -3.37
C MET A 8 -4.87 -20.43 -4.58
N ILE A 9 -6.18 -20.15 -4.67
CA ILE A 9 -6.71 -19.34 -5.79
C ILE A 9 -6.14 -17.92 -5.80
N CYS A 10 -5.70 -17.39 -4.64
CA CYS A 10 -5.08 -16.07 -4.55
C CYS A 10 -3.66 -16.03 -5.13
N LEU A 11 -3.01 -17.19 -5.28
CA LEU A 11 -1.72 -17.30 -5.93
C LEU A 11 -1.84 -17.38 -7.46
N ASP A 12 -3.05 -17.60 -7.97
CA ASP A 12 -3.31 -17.63 -9.40
C ASP A 12 -3.17 -16.23 -10.00
N LYS A 13 -2.47 -16.14 -11.13
CA LYS A 13 -2.18 -14.88 -11.81
C LYS A 13 -3.45 -14.11 -12.21
N ARG A 14 -4.57 -14.81 -12.43
CA ARG A 14 -5.86 -14.19 -12.76
C ARG A 14 -6.42 -13.32 -11.63
N PHE A 15 -6.13 -13.67 -10.36
CA PHE A 15 -6.61 -12.96 -9.17
C PHE A 15 -5.56 -12.06 -8.54
N LYS A 16 -4.34 -12.01 -9.09
CA LYS A 16 -3.23 -11.20 -8.59
C LYS A 16 -3.45 -9.68 -8.50
N PRO A 17 -4.29 -8.99 -9.31
CA PRO A 17 -4.65 -7.60 -9.00
C PRO A 17 -5.35 -7.47 -7.66
N ALA A 18 -6.02 -8.54 -7.21
CA ALA A 18 -6.62 -8.63 -5.90
C ALA A 18 -5.57 -9.01 -4.86
N GLY A 19 -4.61 -9.91 -5.11
CA GLY A 19 -3.42 -10.16 -4.27
C GLY A 19 -3.33 -11.57 -3.66
N PRO A 20 -2.21 -11.94 -3.01
CA PRO A 20 -1.98 -13.33 -2.59
C PRO A 20 -2.62 -13.70 -1.24
N ILE A 21 -3.08 -12.73 -0.45
CA ILE A 21 -3.59 -12.99 0.90
C ILE A 21 -5.09 -13.20 0.84
N CYS A 22 -5.59 -14.26 1.50
CA CYS A 22 -7.03 -14.44 1.65
C CYS A 22 -7.55 -13.67 2.87
N CYS A 23 -8.41 -12.68 2.64
CA CYS A 23 -9.09 -11.93 3.68
C CYS A 23 -10.58 -12.29 3.70
N GLY A 24 -10.95 -13.24 4.56
CA GLY A 24 -12.29 -13.82 4.54
C GLY A 24 -12.48 -14.60 3.26
N TRP A 25 -13.29 -14.09 2.33
CA TRP A 25 -13.66 -14.76 1.07
C TRP A 25 -12.97 -14.21 -0.18
N ILE A 26 -12.27 -13.08 -0.05
CA ILE A 26 -11.64 -12.35 -1.15
C ILE A 26 -10.11 -12.39 -1.05
N CYS A 27 -9.47 -12.40 -2.22
CA CYS A 27 -8.02 -12.24 -2.34
C CYS A 27 -7.66 -10.75 -2.24
N VAL A 28 -6.65 -10.41 -1.44
CA VAL A 28 -6.26 -9.03 -1.12
C VAL A 28 -4.74 -8.87 -1.14
N ASP A 29 -4.28 -7.74 -1.68
CA ASP A 29 -2.90 -7.33 -1.77
C ASP A 29 -2.65 -6.37 -0.63
N VAL A 30 -2.32 -6.95 0.51
CA VAL A 30 -2.03 -6.21 1.73
C VAL A 30 -0.85 -5.25 1.57
N THR A 31 -0.09 -5.32 0.47
CA THR A 31 1.04 -4.43 0.24
C THR A 31 0.64 -3.06 -0.34
N ARG A 32 -0.59 -2.95 -0.87
CA ARG A 32 -1.06 -1.79 -1.65
C ARG A 32 -2.49 -1.37 -1.30
N ASP A 33 -3.30 -2.30 -0.79
CA ASP A 33 -4.67 -2.02 -0.40
C ASP A 33 -4.71 -1.17 0.88
N VAL A 34 -5.35 0.01 0.79
CA VAL A 34 -5.45 0.96 1.90
C VAL A 34 -6.34 0.47 3.05
N ASN A 35 -7.28 -0.43 2.77
CA ASN A 35 -8.21 -1.00 3.74
C ASN A 35 -7.67 -2.30 4.38
N HIS A 36 -6.63 -2.90 3.79
CA HIS A 36 -6.01 -4.14 4.24
C HIS A 36 -4.48 -4.03 4.34
N CYS A 37 -3.97 -2.88 4.78
CA CYS A 37 -2.55 -2.59 4.69
C CYS A 37 -1.71 -3.37 5.70
N GLY A 38 -0.85 -4.25 5.21
CA GLY A 38 0.01 -5.14 6.01
C GLY A 38 -0.71 -6.38 6.54
N HIS A 39 -2.01 -6.31 6.80
CA HIS A 39 -2.86 -7.44 7.15
C HIS A 39 -4.35 -7.14 6.88
N CYS A 40 -5.18 -8.18 6.89
CA CYS A 40 -6.60 -8.04 6.59
C CYS A 40 -7.30 -7.06 7.53
N PHE A 41 -8.19 -6.23 6.96
CA PHE A 41 -9.03 -5.26 7.67
C PHE A 41 -8.26 -4.18 8.43
N HIS A 42 -6.98 -3.98 8.09
CA HIS A 42 -6.16 -2.92 8.65
C HIS A 42 -6.16 -1.68 7.75
N ARG A 43 -7.11 -0.79 8.00
CA ARG A 43 -7.22 0.46 7.25
C ARG A 43 -6.19 1.50 7.71
N CYS A 44 -5.49 2.11 6.77
CA CYS A 44 -4.63 3.26 7.06
C CYS A 44 -5.44 4.48 7.53
N LYS A 45 -5.06 5.04 8.68
CA LYS A 45 -5.67 6.25 9.24
C LYS A 45 -5.21 7.52 8.50
N TYR A 46 -5.97 8.61 8.64
CA TYR A 46 -5.62 9.96 8.19
C TYR A 46 -5.27 10.04 6.69
N SER A 47 -6.01 9.31 5.85
CA SER A 47 -5.81 9.28 4.38
C SER A 47 -4.39 8.88 3.94
N ARG A 48 -3.65 8.17 4.80
CA ARG A 48 -2.35 7.60 4.44
C ARG A 48 -2.53 6.50 3.40
N SER A 49 -1.54 6.34 2.53
CA SER A 49 -1.53 5.29 1.51
C SER A 49 -0.82 4.04 2.02
N CYS A 50 -1.24 2.88 1.52
CA CYS A 50 -0.52 1.64 1.79
C CYS A 50 0.65 1.49 0.81
N CYS A 51 1.87 1.59 1.33
CA CYS A 51 3.08 1.38 0.55
C CYS A 51 3.86 0.22 1.18
N GLN A 52 4.04 -0.85 0.40
CA GLN A 52 4.82 -2.03 0.82
C GLN A 52 4.32 -2.60 2.16
N GLY A 53 3.00 -2.63 2.34
CA GLY A 53 2.35 -3.17 3.53
C GLY A 53 2.43 -2.27 4.75
N ARG A 54 2.80 -1.00 4.58
CA ARG A 54 2.86 -0.02 5.67
C ARG A 54 2.13 1.25 5.28
N CYS A 55 1.39 1.81 6.23
CA CYS A 55 0.73 3.09 6.04
C CYS A 55 1.77 4.21 6.01
N LYS A 56 1.93 4.85 4.85
CA LYS A 56 2.86 5.95 4.62
C LYS A 56 2.10 7.24 4.36
N ASN A 57 2.64 8.34 4.89
CA ASN A 57 2.11 9.66 4.63
C ASN A 57 2.77 10.21 3.36
N LEU A 58 2.09 10.14 2.22
CA LEU A 58 2.66 10.60 0.96
C LEU A 58 2.93 12.11 0.95
N ASP A 59 2.32 12.88 1.84
CA ASP A 59 2.52 14.33 1.92
C ASP A 59 3.82 14.76 2.59
N ARG A 60 4.40 13.87 3.41
CA ARG A 60 5.51 14.20 4.32
C ARG A 60 6.64 13.17 4.31
N ASP A 61 6.38 11.94 3.87
CA ASP A 61 7.39 10.90 3.80
C ASP A 61 8.33 11.15 2.60
N VAL A 62 9.56 11.56 2.91
CA VAL A 62 10.62 11.80 1.93
C VAL A 62 10.97 10.57 1.08
N HIS A 63 10.61 9.35 1.52
CA HIS A 63 10.82 8.12 0.77
C HIS A 63 9.60 7.66 -0.05
N ASN A 64 8.44 8.32 0.14
CA ASN A 64 7.18 7.98 -0.52
C ASN A 64 6.42 9.25 -0.93
N CYS A 65 7.12 10.27 -1.43
CA CYS A 65 6.52 11.59 -1.58
C CYS A 65 5.55 11.62 -2.79
N GLY A 66 4.26 11.84 -2.56
CA GLY A 66 3.23 11.85 -3.62
C GLY A 66 2.85 10.48 -4.18
N PHE A 67 3.76 9.51 -4.22
CA PHE A 67 3.46 8.11 -4.53
C PHE A 67 4.45 7.14 -3.84
N CYS A 68 4.02 5.89 -3.66
CA CYS A 68 4.83 4.85 -3.01
C CYS A 68 6.16 4.63 -3.74
N GLY A 69 7.26 4.65 -2.98
CA GLY A 69 8.62 4.46 -3.50
C GLY A 69 9.24 5.71 -4.12
N ARG A 70 8.54 6.85 -4.20
CA ARG A 70 9.16 8.11 -4.65
C ARG A 70 10.03 8.69 -3.56
N ARG A 71 11.34 8.50 -3.69
CA ARG A 71 12.31 9.18 -2.84
C ARG A 71 12.63 10.56 -3.36
N CYS A 72 12.57 11.56 -2.50
CA CYS A 72 13.03 12.90 -2.84
C CYS A 72 14.58 12.99 -2.88
N PRO A 73 15.15 13.87 -3.71
CA PRO A 73 16.60 14.11 -3.75
C PRO A 73 17.19 14.46 -2.38
N LYS A 74 18.50 14.25 -2.20
CA LYS A 74 19.18 14.59 -0.94
C LYS A 74 18.92 16.06 -0.57
N ARG A 75 18.68 16.31 0.72
CA ARG A 75 18.38 17.63 1.33
C ARG A 75 17.04 18.27 0.94
N THR A 76 16.18 17.58 0.19
CA THR A 76 14.83 18.06 -0.11
C THR A 76 13.80 17.54 0.87
N LYS A 77 12.78 18.35 1.17
CA LYS A 77 11.65 17.96 2.02
C LYS A 77 10.48 17.49 1.15
N CYS A 78 9.71 16.54 1.66
CA CYS A 78 8.40 16.24 1.10
C CYS A 78 7.36 17.16 1.73
N VAL A 79 6.70 17.97 0.90
CA VAL A 79 5.68 18.93 1.32
C VAL A 79 4.51 18.82 0.35
N PHE A 80 3.31 18.53 0.87
CA PHE A 80 2.07 18.35 0.08
C PHE A 80 2.23 17.36 -1.08
N GLY A 81 2.97 16.28 -0.86
CA GLY A 81 3.17 15.22 -1.86
C GLY A 81 4.19 15.58 -2.94
N MET A 82 4.89 16.70 -2.78
CA MET A 82 5.89 17.17 -3.71
C MET A 82 7.25 17.27 -3.03
N CYS A 83 8.29 16.80 -3.72
CA CYS A 83 9.65 17.06 -3.30
C CYS A 83 9.92 18.55 -3.52
N GLY A 84 9.90 19.32 -2.44
CA GLY A 84 10.18 20.75 -2.49
C GLY A 84 11.66 20.99 -2.78
N TYR A 85 11.95 22.05 -3.52
CA TYR A 85 13.30 22.61 -3.60
C TYR A 85 13.60 23.27 -2.25
N GLY A 86 14.22 22.53 -1.33
CA GLY A 86 14.85 23.15 -0.16
C GLY A 86 16.16 23.78 -0.61
N GLY A 87 16.24 25.11 -0.54
CA GLY A 87 17.47 25.90 -0.74
C GLY A 87 18.57 25.59 0.26
#